data_AF-A0A6C0IED9-F1
#
_entry.id   AF-A0A6C0IED9-F1
#
_cell.length_a   1.000
_cell.length_b   1.000
_cell.length_c   1.000
_cell.angle_alpha   90.00
_cell.angle_beta   90.00
_cell.angle_gamma   90.00
#
_symmetry.space_group_name_H-M   'P 1'
#
loop_
_entity.id
_entity.type
_entity.pdbx_description
1 polymer ?
#
loop_
_entity_poly.entity_id
_entity_poly.type
_entity_poly.pdbx_seq_one_letter_code
_entity_poly.pdbx_strand_id
1 'polypeptide(L)'
;MNSIPIDRTIYQTLENIFESQIKKLAIDIAKTLHVDVKPLIQAIRKDKITTYLYEEDHDKDIDEMKCSAYVKEGLIYSKCSNPIIFKESYCPKHMLNHIDTIPSSKELVLIYGPDKKEYYIDSDKKIYDRYLNVLNGKVIDNKVYIFSIDS
;
A
#
# COMPACT_ATOMS: atom_id res chain seq x y z
N MET A 1 -2.97 -7.05 17.18
CA MET A 1 -1.59 -6.83 17.65
C MET A 1 -1.66 -5.71 18.67
N ASN A 2 -1.08 -5.85 19.86
CA ASN A 2 -1.10 -4.79 20.87
C ASN A 2 0.01 -3.78 20.51
N SER A 3 -0.36 -2.64 19.94
CA SER A 3 0.56 -1.52 19.77
C SER A 3 0.91 -0.95 21.14
N ILE A 4 2.21 -0.81 21.42
CA ILE A 4 2.69 -0.15 22.63
C ILE A 4 2.60 1.35 22.36
N PRO A 5 1.84 2.13 23.13
CA PRO A 5 1.75 3.57 22.92
C PRO A 5 3.14 4.19 23.11
N ILE A 6 3.62 4.89 22.07
CA ILE A 6 4.89 5.61 22.13
C ILE A 6 4.72 6.81 23.08
N ASP A 7 5.66 6.98 24.01
CA ASP A 7 5.67 8.12 24.91
C ASP A 7 5.73 9.43 24.13
N ARG A 8 4.82 10.36 24.43
CA ARG A 8 4.73 11.68 23.80
C ARG A 8 6.05 12.46 23.85
N THR A 9 6.86 12.22 24.88
CA THR A 9 8.19 12.82 25.04
C THR A 9 9.16 12.37 23.95
N ILE A 10 9.13 11.09 23.61
CA ILE A 10 9.96 10.52 22.53
C ILE A 10 9.54 11.13 21.21
N TYR A 11 8.22 11.21 20.98
CA TYR A 11 7.67 11.80 19.77
C TYR A 11 8.10 13.26 19.59
N GLN A 12 7.94 14.08 20.62
CA GLN A 12 8.31 15.50 20.56
C GLN A 12 9.83 15.69 20.40
N THR A 13 10.62 14.78 20.95
CA THR A 13 12.08 14.77 20.74
C THR A 13 12.42 14.51 19.27
N LEU A 14 11.75 13.55 18.63
CA LEU A 14 11.95 13.24 17.22
C LEU A 14 11.54 14.41 16.32
N GLU A 15 10.39 15.04 16.58
CA GLU A 15 9.96 16.23 15.82
C GLU A 15 11.00 17.36 15.89
N ASN A 16 11.54 17.63 17.09
CA ASN A 16 12.59 18.63 17.27
C ASN A 16 13.89 18.29 16.51
N ILE A 17 14.27 17.01 16.49
CA ILE A 17 15.45 16.54 15.74
C ILE A 17 15.23 16.74 14.24
N PHE A 18 14.07 16.34 13.72
CA PHE A 18 13.75 16.50 12.30
C PHE A 18 13.69 17.97 11.91
N GLU A 19 13.06 18.83 12.71
CA GLU A 19 13.01 20.27 12.42
C GLU A 19 14.41 20.89 12.37
N SER A 20 15.31 20.46 13.27
CA SER A 20 16.71 20.88 13.29
C SER A 20 17.47 20.44 12.04
N GLN A 21 17.30 19.17 11.63
CA GLN A 21 17.94 18.64 10.42
C GLN A 21 17.45 19.32 9.16
N ILE A 22 16.14 19.57 9.04
CA ILE A 22 15.55 20.27 7.90
C ILE A 22 16.08 21.70 7.81
N LYS A 23 16.18 22.43 8.94
CA LYS A 23 16.78 23.77 8.98
C LYS A 23 18.22 23.75 8.49
N LYS A 24 19.03 22.78 8.95
CA LYS A 24 20.42 22.64 8.53
C LYS A 24 20.52 22.40 7.01
N LEU A 25 19.70 21.49 6.49
CA LEU A 25 19.64 21.19 5.06
C LEU A 25 19.23 22.42 4.24
N ALA A 26 18.25 23.19 4.70
CA ALA A 26 17.83 24.43 4.04
C ALA A 26 18.95 25.48 4.00
N ILE A 27 19.74 25.61 5.07
CA ILE A 27 20.92 26.48 5.11
C ILE A 27 21.97 26.02 4.09
N ASP A 28 22.25 24.71 4.04
CA ASP A 28 23.26 24.17 3.13
C ASP A 28 22.85 24.35 1.67
N ILE A 29 21.58 24.10 1.33
CA ILE A 29 21.02 24.38 0.00
C ILE A 29 21.11 25.87 -0.35
N ALA A 30 20.72 26.76 0.58
CA ALA A 30 20.77 28.20 0.35
C ALA A 30 22.21 28.68 0.08
N LYS A 31 23.19 28.15 0.81
CA LYS A 31 24.62 28.40 0.57
C LYS A 31 25.06 27.92 -0.81
N THR A 32 24.72 26.69 -1.19
CA THR A 32 25.07 26.11 -2.49
C THR A 32 24.48 26.90 -3.65
N LEU A 33 23.27 27.41 -3.50
CA LEU A 33 22.56 28.18 -4.54
C LEU A 33 22.83 29.69 -4.47
N HIS A 34 23.61 30.17 -3.50
CA HIS A 34 23.87 31.59 -3.25
C HIS A 34 22.59 32.44 -3.09
N VAL A 35 21.58 31.91 -2.40
CA VAL A 35 20.29 32.58 -2.13
C VAL A 35 20.08 32.84 -0.64
N ASP A 36 19.15 33.73 -0.30
CA ASP A 36 18.74 33.94 1.08
C ASP A 36 17.98 32.71 1.62
N VAL A 37 18.28 32.33 2.86
CA VAL A 37 17.72 31.16 3.54
C VAL A 37 16.32 31.41 4.09
N LYS A 38 15.98 32.68 4.38
CA LYS A 38 14.68 33.05 4.97
C LYS A 38 13.47 32.55 4.17
N PRO A 39 13.39 32.72 2.84
CA PRO A 39 12.24 32.23 2.06
C PRO A 39 12.11 30.70 2.09
N LEU A 40 13.22 29.96 2.09
CA LEU A 40 13.22 28.49 2.21
C LEU A 40 12.65 28.03 3.55
N ILE A 41 13.11 28.62 4.66
CA ILE A 41 12.61 28.30 6.00
C ILE A 41 11.14 28.69 6.16
N GLN A 42 10.71 29.81 5.58
CA GLN A 42 9.30 30.21 5.60
C GLN A 42 8.41 29.25 4.80
N ALA A 43 8.86 28.79 3.64
CA ALA A 43 8.15 27.78 2.85
C ALA A 43 8.00 26.46 3.62
N ILE A 44 9.10 25.96 4.21
CA ILE A 44 9.11 24.75 5.06
C ILE A 44 8.17 24.86 6.26
N ARG A 45 8.00 26.06 6.84
CA ARG A 45 7.08 26.27 7.98
C ARG A 45 5.62 26.44 7.55
N LYS A 46 5.39 26.97 6.34
CA LYS A 46 4.05 27.21 5.79
C LYS A 46 3.41 25.91 5.35
N ASP A 47 4.19 25.03 4.74
CA ASP A 47 3.84 23.63 4.64
C ASP A 47 3.94 23.10 6.06
N LYS A 48 2.83 23.11 6.82
CA LYS A 48 2.79 22.37 8.07
C LYS A 48 3.22 20.96 7.72
N ILE A 49 4.45 20.61 8.05
CA ILE A 49 4.88 19.23 8.17
C ILE A 49 4.11 18.74 9.40
N THR A 50 2.80 18.54 9.24
CA THR A 50 2.10 17.55 10.03
C THR A 50 2.87 16.30 9.72
N THR A 51 3.78 15.95 10.63
CA THR A 51 4.29 14.60 10.73
C THR A 51 3.03 13.74 10.68
N TYR A 52 2.80 13.08 9.54
CA TYR A 52 1.70 12.14 9.42
C TYR A 52 2.12 10.95 10.26
N LEU A 53 1.94 11.07 11.57
CA LEU A 53 1.87 9.93 12.45
C LEU A 53 0.65 9.16 11.98
N TYR A 54 0.94 8.02 11.38
CA TYR A 54 -0.04 7.06 10.98
C TYR A 54 -0.68 6.53 12.27
N GLU A 55 -1.79 7.12 12.67
CA GLU A 55 -2.72 6.42 13.56
C GLU A 55 -3.30 5.29 12.70
N GLU A 56 -2.93 4.05 13.01
CA GLU A 56 -3.55 2.83 12.47
C GLU A 56 -5.01 2.70 12.93
N ASP A 57 -5.76 3.79 13.01
CA ASP A 57 -7.16 3.79 13.36
C ASP A 57 -8.00 3.60 12.09
N HIS A 58 -8.25 2.32 11.84
CA HIS A 58 -9.46 1.76 11.25
C HIS A 58 -9.71 1.96 9.74
N ASP A 59 -9.18 1.00 8.98
CA ASP A 59 -9.90 0.17 8.00
C ASP A 59 -10.59 0.81 6.78
N LYS A 60 -10.45 2.11 6.50
CA LYS A 60 -11.10 2.71 5.31
C LYS A 60 -10.18 3.34 4.27
N ASP A 61 -8.97 3.76 4.63
CA ASP A 61 -8.15 4.58 3.71
C ASP A 61 -6.89 3.88 3.16
N ILE A 62 -6.61 2.62 3.56
CA ILE A 62 -5.40 1.91 3.12
C ILE A 62 -5.42 1.64 1.59
N ASP A 63 -6.58 1.32 1.03
CA ASP A 63 -6.69 1.04 -0.41
C ASP A 63 -6.68 2.33 -1.26
N GLU A 64 -7.12 3.46 -0.71
CA GLU A 64 -6.98 4.78 -1.35
C GLU A 64 -5.52 5.26 -1.37
N MET A 65 -4.67 4.71 -0.49
CA MET A 65 -3.24 5.01 -0.41
C MET A 65 -2.35 4.04 -1.20
N LYS A 66 -2.96 3.12 -1.96
CA LYS A 66 -2.23 2.19 -2.83
C LYS A 66 -2.36 2.59 -4.29
N CYS A 67 -1.33 2.22 -5.04
CA CYS A 67 -1.29 2.44 -6.47
C CYS A 67 -2.45 1.72 -7.16
N SER A 68 -3.21 2.46 -7.97
CA SER A 68 -4.38 1.93 -8.69
C SER A 68 -4.04 1.07 -9.91
N ALA A 69 -2.78 1.07 -10.36
CA ALA A 69 -2.35 0.27 -11.52
C ALA A 69 -2.44 -1.25 -11.27
N TYR A 70 -2.77 -1.99 -12.33
CA TYR A 70 -2.63 -3.44 -12.37
C TYR A 70 -1.21 -3.87 -12.76
N VAL A 71 -0.69 -4.89 -12.09
CA VAL A 71 0.57 -5.57 -12.42
C VAL A 71 0.29 -7.00 -12.85
N LYS A 72 1.05 -7.50 -13.83
CA LYS A 72 0.94 -8.87 -14.31
C LYS A 72 1.96 -9.76 -13.60
N GLU A 73 1.49 -10.70 -12.80
CA GLU A 73 2.31 -11.69 -12.10
C GLU A 73 2.00 -13.08 -12.68
N GLY A 74 2.77 -13.48 -13.69
CA GLY A 74 2.52 -14.72 -14.43
C GLY A 74 1.24 -14.64 -15.27
N LEU A 75 0.20 -15.37 -14.87
CA LEU A 75 -1.10 -15.42 -15.54
C LEU A 75 -2.17 -14.55 -14.85
N ILE A 76 -1.84 -13.94 -13.72
CA ILE A 76 -2.77 -13.16 -12.91
C ILE A 76 -2.45 -11.68 -13.06
N TYR A 77 -3.49 -10.86 -13.10
CA TYR A 77 -3.37 -9.42 -12.91
C TYR A 77 -3.82 -9.09 -11.48
N SER A 78 -2.95 -8.44 -10.72
CA SER A 78 -3.23 -8.00 -9.35
C SER A 78 -3.07 -6.48 -9.26
N LYS A 79 -3.68 -5.85 -8.25
CA LYS A 79 -3.44 -4.42 -7.96
C LYS A 79 -2.03 -4.24 -7.40
N CYS A 80 -1.36 -3.17 -7.82
CA CYS A 80 -0.06 -2.82 -7.29
C CYS A 80 -0.16 -2.48 -5.78
N SER A 81 0.69 -3.10 -4.97
CA SER A 81 0.73 -2.88 -3.52
C SER A 81 1.62 -1.71 -3.09
N ASN A 82 2.29 -1.02 -4.03
CA ASN A 82 3.14 0.11 -3.71
C ASN A 82 2.30 1.33 -3.29
N PRO A 83 2.78 2.13 -2.32
CA PRO A 83 2.09 3.34 -1.91
C PRO A 83 2.13 4.41 -3.03
N ILE A 84 1.09 5.25 -3.07
CA ILE A 84 1.05 6.46 -3.89
C ILE A 84 1.80 7.61 -3.19
N ILE A 85 2.25 8.58 -3.98
CA ILE A 85 2.62 9.89 -3.43
C ILE A 85 1.30 10.63 -3.13
N PHE A 86 1.26 11.41 -2.05
CA PHE A 86 0.05 12.12 -1.58
C PHE A 86 -0.74 12.79 -2.72
N LYS A 87 -2.05 12.47 -2.82
CA LYS A 87 -3.00 12.90 -3.87
C LYS A 87 -2.76 12.39 -5.29
N GLU A 88 -1.85 11.45 -5.49
CA GLU A 88 -1.66 10.77 -6.78
C GLU A 88 -2.47 9.47 -6.86
N SER A 89 -2.81 9.01 -8.06
CA SER A 89 -3.49 7.70 -8.23
C SER A 89 -2.51 6.53 -8.42
N TYR A 90 -1.23 6.82 -8.68
CA TYR A 90 -0.22 5.83 -9.05
C TYR A 90 1.08 6.03 -8.27
N CYS A 91 1.82 4.95 -8.05
CA CYS A 91 3.17 5.03 -7.49
C CYS A 91 4.17 5.53 -8.56
N PRO A 92 5.39 5.97 -8.17
CA PRO A 92 6.39 6.47 -9.13
C PRO A 92 6.73 5.51 -10.27
N LYS A 93 6.60 4.19 -10.05
CA LYS A 93 6.84 3.18 -11.08
C LYS A 93 5.75 3.13 -12.15
N HIS A 94 4.52 3.49 -11.80
CA HIS A 94 3.34 3.41 -12.67
C HIS A 94 2.78 4.77 -13.08
N MET A 95 3.44 5.86 -12.67
CA MET A 95 3.02 7.23 -12.99
C MET A 95 3.01 7.50 -14.50
N LEU A 96 3.99 6.96 -15.25
CA LEU A 96 4.11 7.16 -16.69
C LEU A 96 3.56 5.99 -17.52
N ASN A 97 3.57 4.77 -16.97
CA ASN A 97 3.13 3.55 -17.64
C ASN A 97 2.32 2.72 -16.65
N HIS A 98 1.00 2.80 -16.73
CA HIS A 98 0.06 2.01 -15.93
C HIS A 98 -0.88 1.22 -16.83
N ILE A 99 -1.40 0.13 -16.29
CA ILE A 99 -2.50 -0.63 -16.87
C ILE A 99 -3.70 -0.38 -15.96
N ASP A 100 -4.69 0.36 -16.46
CA ASP A 100 -5.91 0.66 -15.71
C ASP A 100 -7.00 -0.39 -15.89
N THR A 101 -7.00 -1.04 -17.05
CA THR A 101 -8.00 -2.03 -17.43
C THR A 101 -7.31 -3.31 -17.84
N ILE A 102 -7.68 -4.41 -17.20
CA ILE A 102 -7.19 -5.73 -17.59
C ILE A 102 -7.88 -6.14 -18.91
N PRO A 103 -7.16 -6.63 -19.93
CA PRO A 103 -7.76 -7.21 -21.13
C PRO A 103 -8.68 -8.38 -20.74
N SER A 104 -9.86 -8.51 -21.35
CA SER A 104 -10.89 -9.55 -21.09
C SER A 104 -10.39 -10.76 -20.29
N SER A 105 -10.43 -10.64 -18.97
CA SER A 105 -9.93 -11.62 -18.00
C SER A 105 -11.01 -11.91 -16.99
N LYS A 106 -11.04 -13.13 -16.46
CA LYS A 106 -11.88 -13.43 -15.30
C LYS A 106 -11.24 -12.85 -14.05
N GLU A 107 -12.01 -12.09 -13.29
CA GLU A 107 -11.62 -11.65 -11.96
C GLU A 107 -11.56 -12.86 -11.02
N LEU A 108 -10.49 -12.94 -10.24
CA LEU A 108 -10.28 -13.99 -9.26
C LEU A 108 -10.16 -13.35 -7.87
N VAL A 109 -11.00 -13.79 -6.94
CA VAL A 109 -10.97 -13.37 -5.54
C VAL A 109 -10.08 -14.30 -4.76
N LEU A 110 -9.08 -13.76 -4.07
CA LEU A 110 -8.23 -14.52 -3.14
C LEU A 110 -9.03 -14.85 -1.88
N ILE A 111 -9.05 -16.12 -1.50
CA ILE A 111 -9.66 -16.62 -0.26
C ILE A 111 -8.69 -17.54 0.45
N TYR A 112 -8.62 -17.44 1.77
CA TYR A 112 -7.82 -18.32 2.61
C TYR A 112 -8.63 -19.55 3.02
N GLY A 113 -8.09 -20.73 2.72
CA GLY A 113 -8.66 -21.99 3.19
C GLY A 113 -8.42 -22.20 4.69
N PRO A 114 -9.08 -23.22 5.29
CA PRO A 114 -8.90 -23.57 6.70
C PRO A 114 -7.48 -23.98 7.05
N ASP A 115 -6.70 -24.45 6.07
CA ASP A 115 -5.29 -24.81 6.19
C ASP A 115 -4.34 -23.63 5.98
N LYS A 116 -4.86 -22.39 5.95
CA LYS A 116 -4.14 -21.16 5.64
C LYS A 116 -3.49 -21.15 4.25
N LYS A 117 -3.91 -22.04 3.34
CA LYS A 117 -3.50 -21.95 1.94
C LYS A 117 -4.33 -20.92 1.20
N GLU A 118 -3.70 -20.37 0.17
CA GLU A 118 -4.30 -19.41 -0.74
C GLU A 118 -5.05 -20.14 -1.85
N TYR A 119 -6.30 -19.75 -2.06
CA TYR A 119 -7.17 -20.21 -3.12
C TYR A 119 -7.73 -19.03 -3.88
N TYR A 120 -8.04 -19.23 -5.14
CA TYR A 120 -8.61 -18.19 -6.00
C TYR A 120 -10.00 -18.64 -6.47
N ILE A 121 -10.97 -17.73 -6.49
CA ILE A 121 -12.35 -18.03 -6.89
C ILE A 121 -12.81 -17.08 -7.98
N ASP A 122 -13.38 -17.63 -9.04
CA ASP A 122 -14.01 -16.85 -10.11
C ASP A 122 -15.48 -16.52 -9.81
N SER A 123 -16.08 -15.68 -10.65
CA SER A 123 -17.50 -15.30 -10.60
C SER A 123 -18.46 -16.50 -10.70
N ASP A 124 -18.01 -17.61 -11.28
CA ASP A 124 -18.78 -18.85 -11.45
C ASP A 124 -18.62 -19.79 -10.23
N LYS A 125 -17.96 -19.32 -9.17
CA LYS A 125 -17.63 -20.08 -7.94
C LYS A 125 -16.71 -21.28 -8.19
N LYS A 126 -15.94 -21.27 -9.28
CA LYS A 126 -14.86 -22.26 -9.47
C LYS A 126 -13.68 -21.89 -8.60
N ILE A 127 -13.11 -22.90 -7.95
CA ILE A 127 -11.96 -22.74 -7.06
C ILE A 127 -10.71 -23.15 -7.81
N TYR A 128 -9.64 -22.38 -7.64
CA TYR A 128 -8.35 -22.59 -8.25
C TYR A 128 -7.27 -22.64 -7.17
N ASP A 129 -6.24 -23.46 -7.39
CA ASP A 129 -5.01 -23.39 -6.60
C ASP A 129 -4.11 -22.22 -7.04
N ARG A 130 -2.96 -22.06 -6.37
CA ARG A 130 -1.94 -21.06 -6.71
C ARG A 130 -1.33 -21.20 -8.11
N TYR A 131 -1.56 -22.33 -8.78
CA TYR A 131 -1.07 -22.65 -10.11
C TYR A 131 -2.19 -22.56 -11.17
N LEU A 132 -3.39 -22.09 -10.77
CA LEU A 132 -4.59 -22.00 -11.60
C LEU A 132 -5.14 -23.35 -12.07
N ASN A 133 -4.85 -24.44 -11.36
CA ASN A 133 -5.54 -25.70 -11.56
C ASN A 133 -6.92 -25.63 -10.88
N VAL A 134 -7.95 -26.10 -11.59
CA VAL A 134 -9.31 -26.18 -11.06
C VAL A 134 -9.36 -27.23 -9.96
N LEU A 135 -9.87 -26.85 -8.80
CA LEU A 135 -10.10 -27.74 -7.67
C LEU A 135 -11.59 -28.04 -7.51
N ASN A 136 -11.90 -29.27 -7.11
CA ASN A 136 -13.26 -29.61 -6.69
C ASN A 136 -13.47 -29.16 -5.26
N GLY A 137 -14.42 -28.24 -5.05
CA GLY A 137 -14.69 -27.70 -3.73
C GLY A 137 -15.96 -26.86 -3.70
N LYS A 138 -16.27 -26.33 -2.51
CA LYS A 138 -17.33 -25.34 -2.29
C LYS A 138 -16.85 -24.22 -1.38
N VAL A 139 -17.46 -23.06 -1.53
CA VAL A 139 -17.26 -21.90 -0.68
C VAL A 139 -18.47 -21.75 0.22
N ILE A 140 -18.27 -21.78 1.54
CA ILE A 140 -19.32 -21.60 2.55
C ILE A 140 -18.79 -20.57 3.56
N ASP A 141 -19.54 -19.49 3.82
CA ASP A 141 -19.18 -18.43 4.77
C ASP A 141 -17.74 -17.88 4.59
N ASN A 142 -17.37 -17.56 3.34
CA ASN A 142 -16.01 -17.13 2.94
C ASN A 142 -14.89 -18.12 3.27
N LYS A 143 -15.21 -19.41 3.49
CA LYS A 143 -14.22 -20.48 3.67
C LYS A 143 -14.29 -21.46 2.51
N VAL A 144 -13.11 -21.89 2.05
CA VAL A 144 -12.96 -22.87 0.97
C VAL A 144 -12.91 -24.27 1.55
N TYR A 145 -13.78 -25.15 1.05
CA TYR A 145 -13.80 -26.58 1.37
C TYR A 145 -13.45 -27.35 0.10
N ILE A 146 -12.26 -27.94 0.06
CA ILE A 146 -11.81 -28.78 -1.05
C ILE A 146 -12.27 -30.21 -0.78
N PHE A 147 -12.95 -30.83 -1.74
CA PHE A 147 -13.32 -32.23 -1.68
C PHE A 147 -12.23 -33.04 -2.38
N SER A 148 -11.49 -33.81 -1.61
CA SER A 148 -10.68 -34.90 -2.16
C SER A 148 -11.64 -35.92 -2.76
N ILE A 149 -11.49 -36.22 -4.05
CA ILE A 149 -12.05 -37.47 -4.57
C ILE A 149 -11.06 -38.53 -4.10
N ASP A 150 -11.36 -39.18 -2.99
CA ASP A 150 -10.65 -40.39 -2.60
C ASP A 150 -10.93 -41.44 -3.69
N SER A 151 -9.91 -41.66 -4.52
CA SER A 151 -9.83 -42.77 -5.49
C SER A 151 -9.26 -44.01 -4.82
#